data_AF-A0A7H2PTB7-F1
#
_entry.id   AF-A0A7H2PTB7-F1
#
_cell.length_a   1.000
_cell.length_b   1.000
_cell.length_c   1.000
_cell.angle_alpha   90.00
_cell.angle_beta   90.00
_cell.angle_gamma   90.00
#
_symmetry.space_group_name_H-M   'P 1'
#
loop_
_entity.id
_entity.type
_entity.pdbx_description
1 polymer ?
#
loop_
_entity_poly.entity_id
_entity_poly.type
_entity_poly.pdbx_seq_one_letter_code
_entity_poly.pdbx_strand_id
1 'polypeptide(L)'
;MNLEQWQRSKKIKAEAEAAAKRTVERVLNTIKEPAMSEFKECTACNGRGEVGNVLDVDICQFCKGSGVELETLDHEENHISPNCKLIGE
;
A
#
# COMPACT_ATOMS: atom_id res chain seq x y z
N MET A 1 43.36 -24.58 -13.58
CA MET A 1 42.26 -24.39 -12.62
C MET A 1 41.96 -25.74 -11.96
N ASN A 2 42.03 -25.84 -10.63
CA ASN A 2 41.90 -27.10 -9.86
C ASN A 2 40.44 -27.33 -9.42
N LEU A 3 40.04 -28.59 -9.19
CA LEU A 3 38.71 -29.00 -8.73
C LEU A 3 38.22 -28.21 -7.49
N GLU A 4 39.07 -27.96 -6.52
CA GLU A 4 38.71 -27.19 -5.31
C GLU A 4 38.35 -25.73 -5.64
N GLN A 5 39.07 -25.13 -6.59
CA GLN A 5 38.80 -23.77 -7.05
C GLN A 5 37.45 -23.71 -7.81
N TRP A 6 37.15 -24.75 -8.59
CA TRP A 6 35.87 -24.85 -9.28
C TRP A 6 34.69 -25.01 -8.32
N GLN A 7 34.84 -25.84 -7.28
CA GLN A 7 33.83 -26.01 -6.23
C GLN A 7 33.56 -24.70 -5.47
N ARG A 8 34.62 -23.96 -5.11
CA ARG A 8 34.49 -22.65 -4.44
C ARG A 8 33.78 -21.64 -5.32
N SER A 9 34.13 -21.54 -6.61
CA SER A 9 33.43 -20.67 -7.56
C SER A 9 31.95 -21.03 -7.72
N LYS A 10 31.61 -22.32 -7.73
CA LYS A 10 30.21 -22.75 -7.77
C LYS A 10 29.43 -22.32 -6.54
N LYS A 11 30.03 -22.46 -5.36
CA LYS A 11 29.42 -22.05 -4.09
C LYS A 11 29.16 -20.55 -4.07
N ILE A 12 30.16 -19.74 -4.43
CA ILE A 12 30.06 -18.28 -4.50
C ILE A 12 28.95 -17.85 -5.49
N LYS A 13 28.87 -18.50 -6.65
CA LYS A 13 27.82 -18.22 -7.65
C LYS A 13 26.42 -18.53 -7.11
N ALA A 14 26.24 -19.67 -6.44
CA ALA A 14 24.95 -20.05 -5.86
C ALA A 14 24.53 -19.10 -4.73
N GLU A 15 25.47 -18.68 -3.88
CA GLU A 15 25.23 -17.72 -2.81
C GLU A 15 24.84 -16.34 -3.36
N ALA A 16 25.53 -15.87 -4.42
CA ALA A 16 25.20 -14.63 -5.09
C ALA A 16 23.81 -14.68 -5.75
N GLU A 17 23.44 -15.80 -6.39
CA GLU A 17 22.13 -15.97 -7.01
C GLU A 17 21.00 -16.01 -5.96
N ALA A 18 21.23 -16.67 -4.82
CA ALA A 18 20.29 -16.66 -3.70
C ALA A 18 20.12 -15.26 -3.10
N ALA A 19 21.20 -14.49 -2.96
CA ALA A 19 21.15 -13.10 -2.50
C ALA A 19 20.41 -12.19 -3.50
N ALA A 20 20.61 -12.40 -4.80
CA ALA A 20 19.90 -11.68 -5.86
C ALA A 20 18.40 -11.98 -5.80
N LYS A 21 18.00 -13.25 -5.71
CA LYS A 21 16.59 -13.67 -5.58
C LYS A 21 15.92 -13.01 -4.37
N ARG A 22 16.58 -13.00 -3.21
CA ARG A 22 16.09 -12.32 -1.99
C ARG A 22 15.91 -10.82 -2.18
N THR A 23 16.82 -10.18 -2.91
CA THR A 23 16.74 -8.74 -3.18
C THR A 23 15.57 -8.43 -4.11
N VAL A 24 15.39 -9.22 -5.18
CA VAL A 24 14.27 -9.10 -6.10
C VAL A 24 12.94 -9.28 -5.37
N GLU A 25 12.83 -10.30 -4.52
CA GLU A 25 11.61 -10.53 -3.72
C GLU A 25 11.29 -9.36 -2.77
N ARG A 26 12.31 -8.80 -2.10
CA ARG A 26 12.13 -7.61 -1.27
C ARG A 26 11.61 -6.42 -2.07
N VAL A 27 12.22 -6.15 -3.23
CA VAL A 27 11.81 -5.06 -4.13
C VAL A 27 10.39 -5.29 -4.62
N LEU A 28 10.03 -6.53 -5.00
CA LEU A 28 8.69 -6.87 -5.45
C LEU A 28 7.65 -6.66 -4.34
N ASN A 29 7.98 -7.00 -3.08
CA ASN A 29 7.11 -6.74 -1.95
C ASN A 29 6.99 -5.25 -1.60
N THR A 30 8.03 -4.44 -1.84
CA THR A 30 7.97 -2.98 -1.67
C THR A 30 7.16 -2.29 -2.76
N ILE A 31 7.21 -2.81 -3.99
CA ILE A 31 6.43 -2.33 -5.14
C ILE A 31 5.06 -3.04 -5.20
N LYS A 32 4.75 -3.93 -4.24
CA LYS A 32 3.39 -4.39 -4.07
C LYS A 32 2.60 -3.20 -3.53
N GLU A 33 2.17 -2.37 -4.46
CA GLU A 33 1.24 -1.29 -4.25
C GLU A 33 0.10 -1.86 -3.39
N PRO A 34 -0.35 -1.18 -2.32
CA PRO A 34 -1.65 -1.53 -1.76
C PRO A 34 -2.59 -1.49 -2.95
N ALA A 35 -3.13 -2.65 -3.32
CA ALA A 35 -3.95 -2.84 -4.51
C ALA A 35 -4.83 -1.60 -4.62
N MET A 36 -4.54 -0.79 -5.65
CA MET A 36 -5.09 0.55 -5.88
C MET A 36 -6.49 0.58 -5.29
N SER A 37 -6.65 1.14 -4.08
CA SER A 37 -7.94 1.04 -3.36
C SER A 37 -8.98 1.47 -4.36
N GLU A 38 -9.87 0.56 -4.76
CA GLU A 38 -10.88 0.88 -5.74
C GLU A 38 -11.82 1.87 -5.05
N PHE A 39 -11.50 3.16 -5.20
CA PHE A 39 -12.31 4.25 -4.70
C PHE A 39 -13.64 4.16 -5.44
N LYS A 40 -14.63 3.57 -4.78
CA LYS A 40 -15.96 3.49 -5.36
C LYS A 40 -16.56 4.88 -5.27
N GLU A 41 -17.25 5.26 -6.34
CA GLU A 41 -17.99 6.51 -6.34
C GLU A 41 -19.01 6.49 -5.19
N CYS A 42 -19.10 7.61 -4.46
CA CYS A 42 -20.05 7.70 -3.37
C CYS A 42 -21.47 7.62 -3.91
N THR A 43 -22.14 6.53 -3.57
CA THR A 43 -23.50 6.23 -4.07
C THR A 43 -24.53 7.27 -3.63
N ALA A 44 -24.29 7.94 -2.51
CA ALA A 44 -25.19 8.97 -1.98
C ALA A 44 -25.15 10.29 -2.78
N CYS A 45 -24.00 10.65 -3.37
CA CYS A 45 -23.86 11.88 -4.16
C CYS A 45 -23.47 11.66 -5.62
N ASN A 46 -23.38 10.40 -6.06
CA ASN A 46 -22.91 10.01 -7.40
C ASN A 46 -21.62 10.75 -7.78
N GLY A 47 -20.63 10.72 -6.89
CA GLY A 47 -19.30 11.27 -7.17
C GLY A 47 -19.16 12.78 -6.97
N ARG A 48 -20.26 13.51 -6.80
CA ARG A 48 -20.24 14.99 -6.77
C ARG A 48 -19.65 15.57 -5.48
N GLY A 49 -19.67 14.84 -4.37
CA GLY A 49 -19.27 15.35 -3.05
C GLY A 49 -20.32 16.25 -2.38
N GLU A 50 -21.38 16.62 -3.09
CA GLU A 50 -22.43 17.52 -2.63
C GLU A 50 -23.82 16.93 -2.91
N VAL A 51 -24.80 17.32 -2.10
CA VAL A 51 -26.21 16.94 -2.22
C VAL A 51 -27.07 18.21 -2.18
N GLY A 52 -28.23 18.20 -2.83
CA GLY A 52 -29.11 19.38 -2.91
C GLY A 52 -29.24 19.94 -4.32
N ASN A 53 -29.96 21.04 -4.44
CA ASN A 53 -30.28 21.69 -5.72
C ASN A 53 -29.33 22.86 -5.98
N VAL A 54 -29.33 23.41 -7.20
CA VAL A 54 -28.44 24.53 -7.61
C VAL A 54 -28.48 25.74 -6.66
N LEU A 55 -29.59 25.95 -5.96
CA LEU A 55 -29.79 27.08 -5.05
C LEU A 55 -29.44 26.77 -3.59
N ASP A 56 -29.30 25.49 -3.23
CA ASP A 56 -29.05 25.03 -1.86
C ASP A 56 -28.23 23.74 -1.94
N VAL A 57 -26.91 23.89 -1.89
CA VAL A 57 -25.92 22.82 -2.04
C VAL A 57 -25.28 22.54 -0.69
N ASP A 58 -25.51 21.35 -0.17
CA ASP A 58 -24.92 20.84 1.07
C ASP A 58 -23.80 19.86 0.79
N ILE A 59 -22.82 19.81 1.69
CA ILE A 59 -21.75 18.80 1.61
C ILE A 59 -22.35 17.42 1.87
N CYS A 60 -22.06 16.46 0.99
CA CYS A 60 -22.51 15.08 1.15
C CYS A 60 -22.00 14.54 2.48
N GLN A 61 -22.91 14.20 3.38
CA GLN A 61 -22.56 13.77 4.73
C GLN A 61 -21.91 12.38 4.78
N PHE A 62 -22.07 11.57 3.72
CA PHE A 62 -21.54 10.22 3.63
C PHE A 62 -20.06 10.22 3.23
N CYS A 63 -19.71 10.89 2.12
CA CYS A 63 -18.32 11.01 1.69
C CYS A 63 -17.62 12.28 2.21
N LYS A 64 -18.30 13.10 3.01
CA LYS A 64 -17.78 14.36 3.57
C LYS A 64 -17.18 15.32 2.52
N GLY A 65 -17.75 15.34 1.32
CA GLY A 65 -17.25 16.16 0.21
C GLY A 65 -16.25 15.45 -0.71
N SER A 66 -15.79 14.25 -0.38
CA SER A 66 -14.74 13.56 -1.14
C SER A 66 -15.22 12.97 -2.47
N GLY A 67 -16.52 12.75 -2.66
CA GLY A 67 -17.08 12.10 -3.85
C GLY A 67 -16.82 10.60 -3.96
N VAL A 68 -15.96 10.03 -3.11
CA VAL A 68 -15.61 8.61 -3.12
C VAL A 68 -15.83 7.96 -1.74
N GLU A 69 -16.16 6.69 -1.75
CA GLU A 69 -16.18 5.81 -0.58
C GLU A 69 -14.87 5.01 -0.57
N LEU A 70 -14.11 5.15 0.53
CA LEU A 70 -12.93 4.32 0.75
C LEU A 70 -13.42 2.94 1.15
N GLU A 71 -13.46 2.00 0.22
CA GLU A 71 -13.65 0.61 0.57
C GLU A 71 -12.35 0.12 1.21
N THR A 72 -12.26 0.22 2.54
CA THR A 72 -11.18 -0.40 3.30
C THR A 72 -11.35 -1.91 3.15
N LEU A 73 -10.69 -2.48 2.14
CA LEU A 73 -10.34 -3.89 2.21
C LEU A 73 -9.49 -4.03 3.45
N ASP A 74 -10.07 -4.65 4.47
CA ASP A 74 -9.44 -5.07 5.70
C ASP A 74 -8.19 -5.87 5.35
N HIS A 75 -7.07 -5.17 5.28
CA HIS A 75 -5.78 -5.77 5.51
C HIS A 75 -5.38 -5.28 6.89
N GLU A 76 -5.32 -6.27 7.78
CA GLU A 76 -4.71 -6.26 9.09
C GLU A 76 -3.29 -5.66 9.03
N GLU A 77 -3.21 -4.33 8.91
CA GLU A 77 -1.97 -3.59 9.09
C GLU A 77 -1.86 -3.36 10.59
N ASN A 78 -1.16 -4.30 11.24
CA ASN A 78 -0.65 -4.17 12.59
C ASN A 78 0.27 -2.93 12.67
N HIS A 79 -0.35 -1.76 12.80
CA HIS A 79 0.33 -0.49 13.02
C HIS A 79 0.82 -0.44 14.47
N ILE A 80 1.93 -1.10 14.77
CA ILE A 80 2.80 -0.61 15.85
C ILE A 80 3.50 0.63 15.29
N SER A 81 2.87 1.79 15.46
CA SER A 81 3.54 3.08 15.31
C SER A 81 4.21 3.42 16.65
N PRO A 82 5.55 3.36 16.78
CA PRO A 82 6.22 3.66 18.05
C PRO A 82 6.39 5.16 18.30
N ASN A 83 5.64 6.04 17.63
CA ASN A 83 5.82 7.48 17.78
C ASN A 83 4.54 8.31 17.67
N CYS A 84 3.60 8.08 18.57
CA CYS A 84 2.63 9.12 18.93
C CYS A 84 2.79 9.42 20.42
N LYS A 85 3.59 10.44 20.71
CA LYS A 85 3.67 11.06 22.04
C LYS A 85 2.42 11.93 22.21
N LEU A 86 1.41 11.42 22.91
CA LEU A 86 0.34 12.22 23.50
C LEU A 86 0.91 12.96 24.72
N ILE A 87 1.17 14.25 24.57
CA ILE A 87 1.25 15.22 25.67
C ILE A 87 0.93 16.57 25.01
N GLY A 88 -0.24 17.20 25.13
CA GLY A 88 -1.19 17.19 26.23
C GLY A 88 -0.83 18.29 27.22
N GLU A 89 -1.27 19.52 26.94
CA GLU A 89 -1.65 20.59 27.88
C GLU A 89 -2.39 21.69 27.11
#